data_AF-A0A521VUL2-F1
#
_entry.id   AF-A0A521VUL2-F1
#
_cell.length_a   1.000
_cell.length_b   1.000
_cell.length_c   1.000
_cell.angle_alpha   90.00
_cell.angle_beta   90.00
_cell.angle_gamma   90.00
#
_symmetry.space_group_name_H-M   'P 1'
#
loop_
_entity.id
_entity.type
_entity.pdbx_description
1 polymer ?
#
loop_
_entity_poly.entity_id
_entity_poly.type
_entity_poly.pdbx_seq_one_letter_code
_entity_poly.pdbx_strand_id
1 'polypeptide(L)'
;MDEDLSVAIDNHKTLWLTEISRVTFEDQALDDLGGDGGVFVVLEDSVEGTFEVLAKATSIWSGESLLNLFAKALRKTPHHLRLVPQP
;
A
#
# COMPACT_ATOMS: atom_id res chain seq x y z
N MET A 1 -6.26 -0.08 -21.25
CA MET A 1 -7.04 -1.08 -20.48
C MET A 1 -6.70 -0.74 -19.05
N ASP A 2 -7.48 0.20 -18.53
CA ASP A 2 -7.18 1.05 -17.39
C ASP A 2 -8.09 0.61 -16.26
N GLU A 3 -7.76 -0.54 -15.71
CA GLU A 3 -8.41 -1.03 -14.50
C GLU A 3 -7.38 -0.81 -13.39
N ASP A 4 -7.49 0.32 -12.68
CA ASP A 4 -6.77 0.51 -11.43
C ASP A 4 -7.06 -0.69 -10.52
N LEU A 5 -6.01 -1.46 -10.23
CA LEU A 5 -6.15 -2.69 -9.46
C LEU A 5 -6.23 -2.33 -7.98
N SER A 6 -7.34 -2.69 -7.35
CA SER A 6 -7.56 -2.38 -5.94
C SER A 6 -8.05 -3.59 -5.13
N VAL A 7 -7.69 -3.58 -3.85
CA VAL A 7 -8.11 -4.60 -2.88
C VAL A 7 -8.51 -3.93 -1.57
N ALA A 8 -9.78 -4.04 -1.20
CA ALA A 8 -10.28 -3.58 0.10
C ALA A 8 -9.63 -4.38 1.25
N ILE A 9 -9.07 -3.69 2.24
CA ILE A 9 -8.47 -4.31 3.43
C ILE A 9 -9.52 -4.49 4.52
N ASP A 10 -10.31 -3.44 4.77
CA ASP A 10 -11.44 -3.40 5.69
C ASP A 10 -12.50 -2.40 5.16
N ASN A 11 -13.41 -1.93 6.02
CA ASN A 11 -14.48 -1.00 5.63
C ASN A 11 -14.00 0.42 5.29
N HIS A 12 -12.76 0.76 5.65
CA HIS A 12 -12.21 2.11 5.57
C HIS A 12 -10.92 2.16 4.75
N LYS A 13 -10.16 1.06 4.73
CA LYS A 13 -8.86 0.96 4.08
C LYS A 13 -8.91 0.19 2.76
N THR A 14 -8.30 0.76 1.73
CA THR A 14 -8.19 0.16 0.40
C THR A 14 -6.75 0.22 -0.08
N LEU A 15 -6.22 -0.90 -0.58
CA LEU A 15 -4.97 -0.91 -1.32
C LEU A 15 -5.23 -0.64 -2.79
N TRP A 16 -4.40 0.18 -3.38
CA TRP A 16 -4.42 0.56 -4.78
C TRP A 16 -3.07 0.24 -5.43
N LEU A 17 -3.10 -0.22 -6.67
CA LEU A 17 -1.94 -0.22 -7.56
C LEU A 17 -2.19 0.83 -8.62
N THR A 18 -1.57 2.00 -8.45
CA THR A 18 -1.87 3.18 -9.27
C THR A 18 -0.63 4.05 -9.44
N GLU A 19 -0.69 4.98 -10.40
CA GLU A 19 0.33 6.02 -10.56
C GLU A 19 0.09 7.12 -9.51
N ILE A 20 1.17 7.75 -9.04
CA ILE A 20 1.07 8.88 -8.11
C ILE A 20 1.52 10.17 -8.78
N SER A 21 1.00 11.29 -8.29
CA SER A 21 1.47 12.60 -8.74
C SER A 21 2.91 12.84 -8.25
N ARG A 22 3.68 13.63 -9.00
CA ARG A 22 5.01 14.09 -8.55
C ARG A 22 4.95 14.78 -7.19
N VAL A 23 3.90 15.57 -6.95
CA VAL A 23 3.71 16.26 -5.67
C VAL A 23 3.62 15.25 -4.52
N THR A 24 2.88 14.16 -4.70
CA THR A 24 2.80 13.07 -3.70
C THR A 24 4.15 12.39 -3.50
N PHE A 25 4.90 12.16 -4.57
CA PHE A 25 6.22 11.55 -4.51
C PHE A 25 7.22 12.40 -3.70
N GLU A 26 7.21 13.72 -3.92
CA GLU A 26 8.07 14.66 -3.21
C GLU A 26 7.63 14.88 -1.75
N ASP A 27 6.31 14.98 -1.50
CA ASP A 27 5.75 15.18 -0.16
C ASP A 27 6.05 14.02 0.79
N GLN A 28 6.05 12.78 0.28
CA GLN A 28 6.37 11.57 1.05
C GLN A 28 7.85 11.19 1.02
N ALA A 29 8.73 12.03 0.45
CA ALA A 29 10.18 11.81 0.38
C ALA A 29 10.56 10.42 -0.18
N LEU A 30 9.99 10.06 -1.33
CA LEU A 30 10.13 8.72 -1.94
C LEU A 30 11.36 8.58 -2.85
N ASP A 31 12.35 9.46 -2.72
CA ASP A 31 13.54 9.56 -3.57
C ASP A 31 14.29 8.22 -3.73
N ASP A 32 14.30 7.42 -2.66
CA ASP A 32 14.92 6.08 -2.63
C ASP A 32 14.28 5.06 -3.59
N LEU A 33 13.06 5.33 -4.09
CA LEU A 33 12.33 4.46 -5.02
C LEU A 33 12.71 4.70 -6.50
N GLY A 34 13.72 5.54 -6.77
CA GLY A 34 14.29 5.70 -8.11
C GLY A 34 13.44 6.53 -9.09
N GLY A 35 12.47 7.30 -8.59
CA GLY A 35 11.74 8.34 -9.34
C GLY A 35 10.21 8.26 -9.26
N ASP A 36 9.54 9.30 -9.73
CA ASP A 36 8.07 9.48 -9.69
C ASP A 36 7.31 8.71 -10.79
N GLY A 37 8.01 8.22 -11.82
CA GLY A 37 7.38 7.47 -12.91
C GLY A 37 7.11 6.00 -12.56
N GLY A 38 5.95 5.49 -12.98
CA GLY A 38 5.55 4.08 -12.82
C GLY A 38 4.41 3.89 -11.82
N VAL A 39 4.17 2.63 -11.46
CA VAL A 39 3.05 2.24 -10.57
C VAL A 39 3.52 1.98 -9.14
N PHE A 40 2.68 2.38 -8.20
CA PHE A 40 2.94 2.31 -6.78
C PHE A 40 1.81 1.56 -6.08
N VAL A 41 2.17 0.86 -5.01
CA VAL A 41 1.20 0.28 -4.08
C VAL A 41 0.91 1.33 -3.03
N VAL A 42 -0.35 1.73 -2.93
CA VAL A 42 -0.80 2.82 -2.06
C VAL A 42 -1.90 2.32 -1.15
N LEU A 43 -1.84 2.69 0.13
CA LEU A 43 -2.89 2.45 1.10
C LEU A 43 -3.68 3.74 1.29
N GLU A 44 -4.95 3.70 0.91
CA GLU A 44 -5.91 4.75 1.20
C GLU A 44 -6.65 4.41 2.50
N ASP A 45 -6.71 5.35 3.44
CA ASP A 45 -7.66 5.32 4.56
C ASP A 45 -8.69 6.43 4.37
N SER A 46 -9.92 6.02 4.05
CA SER A 46 -11.03 6.96 3.80
C SER A 46 -11.51 7.72 5.05
N VAL A 47 -11.23 7.23 6.26
CA VAL A 47 -11.61 7.88 7.51
C VAL A 47 -10.59 8.93 7.91
N GLU A 48 -9.30 8.60 7.80
CA GLU A 48 -8.23 9.55 8.09
C GLU A 48 -7.94 10.50 6.92
N GLY A 49 -8.44 10.18 5.72
CA GLY A 49 -8.18 10.95 4.50
C GLY A 49 -6.72 10.84 4.05
N THR A 50 -6.06 9.72 4.37
CA THR A 50 -4.63 9.52 4.10
C THR A 50 -4.42 8.64 2.86
N PHE A 51 -3.27 8.85 2.21
CA PHE A 51 -2.87 8.15 1.00
C PHE A 51 -1.38 7.82 1.11
N GLU A 52 -1.06 6.65 1.66
CA GLU A 52 0.31 6.26 2.05
C GLU A 52 0.95 5.34 1.01
N VAL A 53 2.08 5.74 0.43
CA VAL A 53 2.81 4.93 -0.55
C VAL A 53 3.63 3.86 0.17
N LEU A 54 3.31 2.59 -0.05
CA LEU A 54 3.98 1.46 0.61
C LEU A 54 5.17 0.93 -0.19
N ALA A 55 5.07 0.95 -1.52
CA ALA A 55 6.10 0.41 -2.41
C ALA A 55 5.95 0.94 -3.83
N LYS A 56 7.05 0.92 -4.59
CA LYS A 56 7.04 1.06 -6.05
C LYS A 56 7.15 -0.31 -6.71
N ALA A 57 6.29 -0.58 -7.69
CA ALA A 57 6.37 -1.81 -8.46
C ALA A 57 7.26 -1.60 -9.70
N THR A 58 8.07 -2.61 -10.03
CA THR A 58 8.97 -2.56 -11.20
C THR A 58 8.24 -2.89 -12.50
N SER A 59 7.05 -3.48 -12.40
CA SER A 59 6.12 -3.80 -13.50
C SER A 59 4.71 -4.02 -12.94
N ILE A 60 3.68 -3.96 -13.79
CA ILE A 60 2.27 -4.17 -13.39
C ILE A 60 2.08 -5.54 -12.71
N TRP A 61 2.64 -6.62 -13.29
CA TRP A 61 2.54 -7.97 -12.72
C TRP A 61 3.19 -8.10 -11.34
N SER A 62 4.33 -7.43 -11.14
CA SER A 62 4.97 -7.37 -9.82
C SER A 62 4.12 -6.55 -8.83
N GLY A 63 3.43 -5.52 -9.31
CA GLY A 63 2.51 -4.70 -8.54
C GLY A 63 1.32 -5.49 -8.04
N GLU A 64 0.69 -6.31 -8.89
CA GLU A 64 -0.40 -7.22 -8.48
C GLU A 64 0.06 -8.22 -7.41
N SER A 65 1.27 -8.74 -7.55
CA SER A 65 1.86 -9.67 -6.58
C SER A 65 2.11 -8.98 -5.23
N LEU A 66 2.66 -7.76 -5.25
CA LEU A 66 2.87 -6.94 -4.06
C LEU A 66 1.55 -6.57 -3.39
N LEU A 67 0.57 -6.11 -4.16
CA LEU A 67 -0.75 -5.72 -3.67
C LEU A 67 -1.43 -6.90 -2.95
N ASN A 68 -1.37 -8.10 -3.52
CA ASN A 68 -1.86 -9.32 -2.86
C ASN A 68 -1.07 -9.68 -1.60
N LEU A 69 0.23 -9.45 -1.57
CA LEU A 69 1.09 -9.75 -0.41
C LEU A 69 0.80 -8.80 0.74
N PHE A 70 0.71 -7.49 0.47
CA PHE A 70 0.29 -6.48 1.45
C PHE A 70 -1.13 -6.73 1.94
N ALA A 71 -2.07 -7.04 1.03
CA ALA A 71 -3.45 -7.35 1.43
C ALA A 71 -3.51 -8.55 2.39
N LYS A 72 -2.74 -9.61 2.13
CA LYS A 72 -2.65 -10.76 3.04
C LYS A 72 -2.02 -10.40 4.38
N ALA A 73 -0.99 -9.55 4.39
CA ALA A 73 -0.33 -9.14 5.63
C ALA A 73 -1.26 -8.28 6.50
N LEU A 74 -1.90 -7.27 5.92
CA LEU A 74 -2.77 -6.33 6.62
C LEU A 74 -4.07 -6.97 7.12
N ARG A 75 -4.65 -7.90 6.34
CA ARG A 75 -5.85 -8.66 6.77
C ARG A 75 -5.55 -9.70 7.87
N LYS A 76 -4.28 -10.13 8.02
CA LYS A 76 -3.86 -11.15 9.00
C LYS A 76 -3.54 -10.61 10.38
N THR A 77 -3.73 -9.32 10.64
CA THR A 77 -3.60 -8.72 11.96
C THR A 77 -4.94 -8.56 12.69
N PRO A 78 -5.51 -9.62 13.28
CA PRO A 78 -6.36 -9.46 14.45
C PRO A 78 -5.46 -9.35 15.69
N HIS A 79 -5.66 -8.29 16.48
CA HIS A 79 -5.04 -8.08 17.78
C HIS A 79 -4.93 -9.36 18.63
N HIS A 80 -3.72 -9.93 18.82
CA HIS A 80 -3.38 -10.77 20.00
C HIS A 80 -1.88 -11.13 20.08
N LEU A 81 -0.97 -10.15 20.06
CA LEU A 81 0.34 -10.36 20.70
C LEU A 81 0.17 -10.10 22.21
N ARG A 82 -0.48 -11.05 22.89
CA ARG A 82 -0.53 -11.07 24.35
C ARG A 82 0.84 -11.55 24.82
N LEU A 83 1.72 -10.61 25.18
CA LEU A 83 2.97 -10.90 25.87
C LEU A 83 2.62 -11.64 27.17
N VAL A 84 2.87 -12.94 27.21
CA VAL A 84 2.74 -13.73 28.44
C VAL A 84 4.06 -13.55 29.20
N PRO A 85 4.07 -12.95 30.41
CA PRO A 85 5.27 -12.95 31.22
C PRO A 85 5.61 -14.41 31.58
N GLN A 86 6.80 -14.87 31.19
CA GLN A 86 7.34 -16.18 31.58
C GLN A 86 7.87 -16.09 33.04
N PRO A 87 7.63 -17.11 33.87
CA PRO A 87 8.08 -17.16 35.26
C PRO A 87 9.60 -17.34 35.42
#